data_AF-A0A7S3BND6-F1
#
_entry.id   AF-A0A7S3BND6-F1
#
_cell.length_a   1.000
_cell.length_b   1.000
_cell.length_c   1.000
_cell.angle_alpha   90.00
_cell.angle_beta   90.00
_cell.angle_gamma   90.00
#
_symmetry.space_group_name_H-M   'P 1'
#
loop_
_entity.id
_entity.type
_entity.pdbx_description
1 polymer ?
#
loop_
_entity_poly.entity_id
_entity_poly.type
_entity_poly.pdbx_seq_one_letter_code
_entity_poly.pdbx_strand_id
1 'polypeptide(L)'
;RLVERAVLGLLHLCQRLLPYKEELAEELLRSLQYVIKLDAAIAWTLAGAITSEVRGLVTANGAYIRTAAGWKIVCSLLALSAGHPEASPAGFAALQHIAADGALITPVNFVPALEAAQAFAGSRAGGDERSMAALDLVSAMGMSVGRWAASASAVAMQGASDGALTPTEAATAAAQAAEMWMQLLRALAAVVLEKAPAPRQHALLLLQRLLLSDVVVGMHGDLWLLCLESLVLPLQNELMDIAADRAQAKGYAELDATLKGALTLMSRVFLARVRALRALPDFERLWFGVIDALEAVGARKLYAGGEDFSEDMVPQVLKNMLLVMHSQQALLPESTPDGRSLWERTMARIAKIAPQLRVELQG
;
A
#
# COMPACT_ATOMS: atom_id res chain seq x y z
N ARG A 1 0.06 -29.84 27.62
CA ARG A 1 -0.11 -29.35 29.02
C ARG A 1 1.12 -28.60 29.57
N LEU A 2 2.34 -29.16 29.56
CA LEU A 2 3.52 -28.42 30.07
C LEU A 2 3.86 -27.20 29.19
N VAL A 3 3.93 -27.39 27.86
CA VAL A 3 4.22 -26.33 26.88
C VAL A 3 3.21 -25.20 26.97
N GLU A 4 1.92 -25.53 26.98
CA GLU A 4 0.81 -24.59 27.18
C GLU A 4 0.97 -23.74 28.45
N ARG A 5 1.21 -24.37 29.61
CA ARG A 5 1.42 -23.64 30.86
C ARG A 5 2.65 -22.74 30.82
N ALA A 6 3.73 -23.18 30.17
CA ALA A 6 4.93 -22.38 30.02
C ALA A 6 4.69 -21.16 29.14
N VAL A 7 4.02 -21.33 27.99
CA VAL A 7 3.70 -20.25 27.05
C VAL A 7 2.76 -19.22 27.67
N LEU A 8 1.64 -19.68 28.26
CA LEU A 8 0.67 -18.78 28.89
C LEU A 8 1.26 -18.11 30.13
N GLY A 9 2.03 -18.85 30.94
CA GLY A 9 2.74 -18.28 32.09
C GLY A 9 3.73 -17.19 31.69
N LEU A 10 4.40 -17.34 30.55
CA LEU A 10 5.30 -16.31 30.04
C LEU A 10 4.55 -15.05 29.58
N LEU A 11 3.40 -15.22 28.91
CA LEU A 11 2.54 -14.09 28.50
C LEU A 11 1.96 -13.35 29.72
N HIS A 12 1.50 -14.08 30.75
CA HIS A 12 1.05 -13.48 32.02
C HIS A 12 2.19 -12.75 32.74
N LEU A 13 3.40 -13.31 32.71
CA LEU A 13 4.58 -12.66 33.29
C LEU A 13 4.87 -11.33 32.58
N CYS A 14 4.83 -11.33 31.24
CA CYS A 14 4.95 -10.09 30.45
C CYS A 14 3.87 -9.09 30.86
N GLN A 15 2.60 -9.51 30.88
CA GLN A 15 1.49 -8.64 31.27
C GLN A 15 1.67 -8.02 32.65
N ARG A 16 2.23 -8.76 33.61
CA ARG A 16 2.38 -8.29 34.98
C ARG A 16 3.63 -7.44 35.19
N LEU A 17 4.72 -7.68 34.46
CA LEU A 17 6.01 -7.05 34.73
C LEU A 17 6.35 -5.87 33.80
N LEU A 18 5.78 -5.82 32.58
CA LEU A 18 6.06 -4.72 31.63
C LEU A 18 5.89 -3.31 32.26
N PRO A 19 4.83 -3.03 33.04
CA PRO A 19 4.64 -1.69 33.63
C PRO A 19 5.64 -1.33 34.72
N TYR A 20 6.24 -2.32 35.39
CA TYR A 20 7.01 -2.10 36.63
C TYR A 20 8.51 -2.24 36.42
N LYS A 21 8.95 -2.93 35.37
CA LYS A 21 10.37 -3.23 35.12
C LYS A 21 10.75 -2.96 33.67
N GLU A 22 10.92 -1.68 33.35
CA GLU A 22 11.31 -1.22 32.01
C GLU A 22 12.61 -1.88 31.51
N GLU A 23 13.59 -2.07 32.40
CA GLU A 23 14.87 -2.72 32.08
C GLU A 23 14.73 -4.18 31.65
N LEU A 24 13.72 -4.90 32.17
CA LEU A 24 13.46 -6.30 31.84
C LEU A 24 12.40 -6.46 30.75
N ALA A 25 11.66 -5.39 30.42
CA ALA A 25 10.55 -5.45 29.47
C ALA A 25 11.01 -6.01 28.11
N GLU A 26 12.19 -5.60 27.64
CA GLU A 26 12.73 -6.08 26.38
C GLU A 26 13.12 -7.56 26.43
N GLU A 27 13.79 -8.01 27.49
CA GLU A 27 14.17 -9.42 27.65
C GLU A 27 12.94 -10.33 27.73
N LEU A 28 11.91 -9.89 28.48
CA LEU A 28 10.63 -10.57 28.57
C LEU A 28 9.95 -10.66 27.20
N LEU A 29 9.86 -9.57 26.44
CA LEU A 29 9.28 -9.61 25.10
C LEU A 29 10.11 -10.47 24.14
N ARG A 30 11.44 -10.43 24.21
CA ARG A 30 12.32 -11.30 23.40
C ARG A 30 12.07 -12.77 23.67
N SER A 31 11.79 -13.14 24.92
CA SER A 31 11.48 -14.53 25.26
C SER A 31 10.19 -15.04 24.60
N LEU A 32 9.24 -14.16 24.25
CA LEU A 32 8.05 -14.54 23.48
C LEU A 32 8.40 -15.01 22.05
N GLN A 33 9.61 -14.75 21.55
CA GLN A 33 10.06 -15.30 20.26
C GLN A 33 10.06 -16.83 20.25
N TYR A 34 10.20 -17.49 21.40
CA TYR A 34 10.09 -18.95 21.49
C TYR A 34 8.67 -19.45 21.23
N VAL A 35 7.64 -18.62 21.47
CA VAL A 35 6.24 -18.94 21.15
C VAL A 35 6.04 -19.00 19.63
N ILE A 36 6.70 -18.12 18.88
CA ILE A 36 6.69 -18.13 17.40
C ILE A 36 7.35 -19.39 16.84
N LYS A 37 8.33 -19.96 17.56
CA LYS A 37 9.11 -21.14 17.16
C LYS A 37 8.47 -22.47 17.61
N LEU A 38 7.25 -22.45 18.15
CA LEU A 38 6.54 -23.68 18.49
C LEU A 38 6.30 -24.53 17.24
N ASP A 39 6.25 -25.85 17.44
CA ASP A 39 5.80 -26.78 16.40
C ASP A 39 4.40 -26.38 15.88
N ALA A 40 4.19 -26.52 14.58
CA ALA A 40 2.99 -26.03 13.91
C ALA A 40 1.69 -26.66 14.48
N ALA A 41 1.70 -27.94 14.85
CA ALA A 41 0.53 -28.60 15.42
C ALA A 41 0.23 -28.09 16.84
N ILE A 42 1.27 -27.82 17.62
CA ILE A 42 1.15 -27.25 18.96
C ILE A 42 0.67 -25.80 18.88
N ALA A 43 1.28 -25.00 18.01
CA ALA A 43 0.92 -23.61 17.78
C ALA A 43 -0.53 -23.48 17.32
N TRP A 44 -0.98 -24.34 16.40
CA TRP A 44 -2.37 -24.39 15.95
C TRP A 44 -3.33 -24.68 17.11
N THR A 45 -3.05 -25.73 17.89
CA THR A 45 -3.91 -26.14 19.02
C THR A 45 -4.01 -25.04 20.10
N LEU A 46 -2.93 -24.30 20.33
CA LEU A 46 -2.87 -23.25 21.36
C LEU A 46 -3.19 -21.85 20.82
N ALA A 47 -3.49 -21.70 19.52
CA ALA A 47 -3.62 -20.41 18.87
C ALA A 47 -4.64 -19.50 19.56
N GLY A 48 -5.82 -20.02 19.91
CA GLY A 48 -6.86 -19.27 20.60
C GLY A 48 -6.41 -18.72 21.96
N ALA A 49 -5.79 -19.58 22.79
CA ALA A 49 -5.31 -19.20 24.11
C ALA A 49 -4.16 -18.18 24.04
N ILE A 50 -3.16 -18.45 23.20
CA ILE A 50 -2.03 -17.55 22.97
C ILE A 50 -2.53 -16.18 22.50
N THR A 51 -3.42 -16.15 21.52
CA THR A 51 -3.91 -14.90 20.94
C THR A 51 -4.74 -14.09 21.93
N SER A 52 -5.56 -14.76 22.76
CA SER A 52 -6.30 -14.09 23.83
C SER A 52 -5.36 -13.40 24.83
N GLU A 53 -4.26 -14.05 25.20
CA GLU A 53 -3.26 -13.48 26.12
C GLU A 53 -2.42 -12.38 25.47
N VAL A 54 -2.08 -12.50 24.19
CA VAL A 54 -1.41 -11.42 23.43
C VAL A 54 -2.34 -10.21 23.32
N ARG A 55 -3.64 -10.40 23.09
CA ARG A 55 -4.63 -9.32 23.14
C ARG A 55 -4.64 -8.66 24.51
N GLY A 56 -4.69 -9.43 25.59
CA GLY A 56 -4.62 -8.90 26.96
C GLY A 56 -3.36 -8.07 27.21
N LEU A 57 -2.21 -8.53 26.73
CA LEU A 57 -0.94 -7.81 26.79
C LEU A 57 -0.99 -6.47 26.05
N VAL A 58 -1.51 -6.47 24.82
CA VAL A 58 -1.62 -5.26 24.00
C VAL A 58 -2.58 -4.25 24.62
N THR A 59 -3.76 -4.69 25.06
CA THR A 59 -4.79 -3.81 25.63
C THR A 59 -4.38 -3.22 26.98
N ALA A 60 -3.72 -4.01 27.84
CA ALA A 60 -3.31 -3.53 29.17
C ALA A 60 -1.98 -2.75 29.12
N ASN A 61 -1.05 -3.17 28.26
CA ASN A 61 0.36 -2.77 28.36
C ASN A 61 0.97 -2.28 27.05
N GLY A 62 0.19 -2.02 26.01
CA GLY A 62 0.70 -1.59 24.70
C GLY A 62 1.63 -0.35 24.77
N ALA A 63 1.33 0.59 25.66
CA ALA A 63 2.15 1.80 25.89
C ALA A 63 3.56 1.51 26.45
N TYR A 64 3.77 0.34 27.06
CA TYR A 64 5.07 -0.07 27.61
C TYR A 64 5.93 -0.84 26.60
N ILE A 65 5.39 -1.20 25.44
CA ILE A 65 6.17 -1.78 24.35
C ILE A 65 6.82 -0.63 23.59
N ARG A 66 8.11 -0.38 23.82
CA ARG A 66 8.83 0.76 23.24
C ARG A 66 9.78 0.41 22.10
N THR A 67 10.16 -0.87 21.97
CA THR A 67 11.19 -1.30 21.01
C THR A 67 10.58 -1.87 19.74
N ALA A 68 11.25 -1.67 18.61
CA ALA A 68 10.88 -2.26 17.33
C ALA A 68 10.85 -3.79 17.40
N ALA A 69 11.81 -4.38 18.13
CA ALA A 69 11.88 -5.83 18.33
C ALA A 69 10.66 -6.37 19.12
N GLY A 70 10.25 -5.68 20.18
CA GLY A 70 9.07 -6.05 20.97
C GLY A 70 7.79 -6.01 20.14
N TRP A 71 7.58 -4.90 19.42
CA TRP A 71 6.45 -4.77 18.50
C TRP A 71 6.47 -5.80 17.38
N LYS A 72 7.63 -6.11 16.81
CA LYS A 72 7.77 -7.16 15.81
C LYS A 72 7.28 -8.51 16.33
N ILE A 73 7.66 -8.89 17.55
CA ILE A 73 7.23 -10.16 18.14
C ILE A 73 5.72 -10.17 18.39
N VAL A 74 5.18 -9.11 18.99
CA VAL A 74 3.74 -9.00 19.29
C VAL A 74 2.91 -9.02 18.02
N CYS A 75 3.24 -8.20 17.02
CA CYS A 75 2.53 -8.17 15.75
C CYS A 75 2.68 -9.48 14.96
N SER A 76 3.82 -10.16 15.04
CA SER A 76 4.00 -11.48 14.42
C SER A 76 3.07 -12.53 15.05
N LEU A 77 2.92 -12.52 16.38
CA LEU A 77 1.97 -13.41 17.06
C LEU A 77 0.51 -13.10 16.66
N LEU A 78 0.16 -11.82 16.49
CA LEU A 78 -1.15 -11.43 15.96
C LEU A 78 -1.33 -11.89 14.51
N ALA A 79 -0.32 -11.72 13.65
CA ALA A 79 -0.37 -12.15 12.26
C ALA A 79 -0.56 -13.67 12.11
N LEU A 80 0.07 -14.47 12.97
CA LEU A 80 -0.13 -15.93 13.01
C LEU A 80 -1.58 -16.32 13.32
N SER A 81 -2.28 -15.52 14.14
CA SER A 81 -3.69 -15.76 14.46
C SER A 81 -4.62 -15.50 13.28
N ALA A 82 -4.18 -14.72 12.28
CA ALA A 82 -5.02 -14.31 11.16
C ALA A 82 -5.62 -15.49 10.41
N GLY A 83 -4.84 -16.57 10.21
CA GLY A 83 -5.23 -17.79 9.52
C GLY A 83 -6.06 -18.79 10.35
N HIS A 84 -6.24 -18.56 11.64
CA HIS A 84 -6.91 -19.49 12.54
C HIS A 84 -8.35 -19.04 12.87
N PRO A 85 -9.40 -19.80 12.52
CA PRO A 85 -10.80 -19.36 12.66
C PRO A 85 -11.18 -18.88 14.08
N GLU A 86 -10.74 -19.60 15.12
CA GLU A 86 -11.07 -19.25 16.51
C GLU A 86 -10.20 -18.13 17.10
N ALA A 87 -8.98 -17.96 16.59
CA ALA A 87 -8.00 -17.03 17.17
C ALA A 87 -8.05 -15.67 16.46
N SER A 88 -8.36 -15.69 15.16
CA SER A 88 -8.43 -14.52 14.28
C SER A 88 -9.33 -13.40 14.84
N PRO A 89 -10.51 -13.65 15.45
CA PRO A 89 -11.31 -12.59 16.05
C PRO A 89 -10.59 -11.85 17.20
N ALA A 90 -9.93 -12.59 18.10
CA ALA A 90 -9.20 -11.99 19.22
C ALA A 90 -7.95 -11.24 18.72
N GLY A 91 -7.24 -11.80 17.74
CA GLY A 91 -6.05 -11.17 17.17
C GLY A 91 -6.38 -9.90 16.39
N PHE A 92 -7.48 -9.92 15.63
CA PHE A 92 -7.95 -8.75 14.91
C PHE A 92 -8.40 -7.64 15.85
N ALA A 93 -9.11 -7.97 16.94
CA ALA A 93 -9.50 -7.00 17.96
C ALA A 93 -8.28 -6.34 18.63
N ALA A 94 -7.20 -7.09 18.86
CA ALA A 94 -5.95 -6.54 19.37
C ALA A 94 -5.31 -5.57 18.36
N LEU A 95 -5.30 -5.95 17.07
CA LEU A 95 -4.79 -5.08 16.01
C LEU A 95 -5.62 -3.81 15.84
N GLN A 96 -6.95 -3.90 15.90
CA GLN A 96 -7.84 -2.74 15.91
C GLN A 96 -7.51 -1.82 17.08
N HIS A 97 -7.22 -2.35 18.26
CA HIS A 97 -6.80 -1.54 19.40
C HIS A 97 -5.46 -0.84 19.18
N ILE A 98 -4.49 -1.49 18.52
CA ILE A 98 -3.21 -0.88 18.16
C ILE A 98 -3.41 0.27 17.16
N ALA A 99 -4.26 0.05 16.16
CA ALA A 99 -4.52 1.01 15.09
C ALA A 99 -5.55 2.09 15.44
N ALA A 100 -6.32 1.93 16.53
CA ALA A 100 -7.39 2.84 16.94
C ALA A 100 -6.86 4.27 17.14
N ASP A 101 -7.47 5.22 16.42
CA ASP A 101 -7.12 6.65 16.39
C ASP A 101 -5.62 6.95 16.15
N GLY A 102 -4.85 5.96 15.71
CA GLY A 102 -3.39 6.02 15.58
C GLY A 102 -2.65 6.24 16.91
N ALA A 103 -3.28 6.05 18.07
CA ALA A 103 -2.71 6.42 19.36
C ALA A 103 -1.48 5.58 19.75
N LEU A 104 -1.47 4.29 19.40
CA LEU A 104 -0.33 3.41 19.62
C LEU A 104 0.57 3.26 18.38
N ILE A 105 0.13 3.74 17.21
CA ILE A 105 0.94 3.70 15.99
C ILE A 105 2.01 4.79 16.03
N THR A 106 3.25 4.34 16.01
CA THR A 106 4.47 5.15 16.00
C THR A 106 5.37 4.71 14.85
N PRO A 107 6.39 5.50 14.48
CA PRO A 107 7.39 5.05 13.50
C PRO A 107 8.08 3.72 13.87
N VAL A 108 8.11 3.37 15.16
CA VAL A 108 8.77 2.16 15.68
C VAL A 108 7.97 0.88 15.40
N ASN A 109 6.64 0.95 15.43
CA ASN A 109 5.76 -0.21 15.28
C ASN A 109 4.92 -0.20 14.01
N PHE A 110 5.03 0.83 13.18
CA PHE A 110 4.31 0.96 11.93
C PHE A 110 4.45 -0.27 11.04
N VAL A 111 5.69 -0.69 10.74
CA VAL A 111 5.93 -1.81 9.81
C VAL A 111 5.38 -3.13 10.35
N PRO A 112 5.66 -3.55 11.61
CA PRO A 112 5.03 -4.75 12.17
C PRO A 112 3.49 -4.70 12.20
N ALA A 113 2.90 -3.54 12.54
CA ALA A 113 1.45 -3.39 12.56
C ALA A 113 0.85 -3.49 11.14
N LEU A 114 1.52 -2.93 10.15
CA LEU A 114 1.14 -3.00 8.74
C LEU A 114 1.19 -4.45 8.23
N GLU A 115 2.28 -5.18 8.52
CA GLU A 115 2.43 -6.60 8.17
C GLU A 115 1.34 -7.46 8.83
N ALA A 116 1.02 -7.19 10.10
CA ALA A 116 -0.08 -7.88 10.78
C ALA A 116 -1.43 -7.58 10.11
N ALA A 117 -1.73 -6.31 9.82
CA ALA A 117 -2.95 -5.94 9.11
C ALA A 117 -3.06 -6.59 7.72
N GLN A 118 -1.94 -6.67 6.99
CA GLN A 118 -1.87 -7.37 5.72
C GLN A 118 -2.16 -8.87 5.86
N ALA A 119 -1.65 -9.53 6.91
CA ALA A 119 -1.95 -10.92 7.18
C ALA A 119 -3.45 -11.17 7.43
N PHE A 120 -4.14 -10.25 8.12
CA PHE A 120 -5.60 -10.31 8.27
C PHE A 120 -6.34 -10.02 6.96
N ALA A 121 -5.86 -9.05 6.17
CA ALA A 121 -6.45 -8.72 4.87
C ALA A 121 -6.40 -9.91 3.89
N GLY A 122 -5.28 -10.64 3.85
CA GLY A 122 -5.11 -11.82 2.98
C GLY A 122 -5.69 -13.13 3.52
N SER A 123 -6.10 -13.17 4.80
CA SER A 123 -6.60 -14.41 5.40
C SER A 123 -8.05 -14.70 5.02
N ARG A 124 -8.34 -15.97 4.71
CA ARG A 124 -9.70 -16.46 4.47
C ARG A 124 -10.47 -16.77 5.76
N ALA A 125 -9.78 -16.90 6.89
CA ALA A 125 -10.40 -17.34 8.15
C ALA A 125 -11.39 -16.32 8.72
N GLY A 126 -11.33 -15.05 8.28
CA GLY A 126 -12.26 -14.01 8.68
C GLY A 126 -13.33 -13.63 7.69
N GLY A 127 -13.33 -14.22 6.50
CA GLY A 127 -14.18 -13.81 5.39
C GLY A 127 -13.89 -12.38 4.92
N ASP A 128 -14.63 -11.96 3.90
CA ASP A 128 -14.40 -10.69 3.21
C ASP A 128 -14.58 -9.47 4.12
N GLU A 129 -15.51 -9.52 5.09
CA GLU A 129 -15.74 -8.43 6.04
C GLU A 129 -14.49 -8.11 6.86
N ARG A 130 -13.80 -9.14 7.40
CA ARG A 130 -12.57 -8.93 8.17
C ARG A 130 -11.43 -8.49 7.27
N SER A 131 -11.34 -9.04 6.06
CA SER A 131 -10.35 -8.60 5.09
C SER A 131 -10.49 -7.12 4.77
N MET A 132 -11.71 -6.65 4.49
CA MET A 132 -12.01 -5.24 4.23
C MET A 132 -11.76 -4.36 5.45
N ALA A 133 -12.17 -4.79 6.65
CA ALA A 133 -11.89 -4.05 7.88
C ALA A 133 -10.38 -3.94 8.15
N ALA A 134 -9.60 -4.98 7.86
CA ALA A 134 -8.14 -4.94 7.98
C ALA A 134 -7.51 -3.96 6.97
N LEU A 135 -8.01 -3.93 5.73
CA LEU A 135 -7.61 -2.94 4.73
C LEU A 135 -7.96 -1.50 5.17
N ASP A 136 -9.09 -1.29 5.85
CA ASP A 136 -9.44 0.01 6.41
C ASP A 136 -8.44 0.44 7.49
N LEU A 137 -7.95 -0.49 8.32
CA LEU A 137 -6.85 -0.20 9.27
C LEU A 137 -5.58 0.21 8.53
N VAL A 138 -5.19 -0.52 7.47
CA VAL A 138 -4.03 -0.18 6.62
C VAL A 138 -4.20 1.25 6.07
N SER A 139 -5.38 1.58 5.54
CA SER A 139 -5.63 2.93 5.04
C SER A 139 -5.61 3.99 6.13
N ALA A 140 -6.11 3.69 7.33
CA ALA A 140 -6.12 4.62 8.46
C ALA A 140 -4.70 4.91 8.96
N MET A 141 -3.81 3.91 8.97
CA MET A 141 -2.39 4.09 9.26
C MET A 141 -1.71 5.09 8.31
N GLY A 142 -2.22 5.26 7.10
CA GLY A 142 -1.75 6.26 6.14
C GLY A 142 -1.87 7.70 6.62
N MET A 143 -2.86 8.00 7.48
CA MET A 143 -2.97 9.32 8.12
C MET A 143 -1.79 9.60 9.05
N SER A 144 -1.30 8.60 9.78
CA SER A 144 -0.11 8.73 10.64
C SER A 144 1.12 9.05 9.82
N VAL A 145 1.30 8.37 8.67
CA VAL A 145 2.43 8.63 7.75
C VAL A 145 2.40 10.06 7.21
N GLY A 146 1.21 10.54 6.79
CA GLY A 146 1.06 11.92 6.34
C GLY A 146 1.40 12.96 7.42
N ARG A 147 0.98 12.72 8.68
CA ARG A 147 1.36 13.58 9.82
C ARG A 147 2.86 13.59 10.05
N TRP A 148 3.54 12.46 9.95
CA TRP A 148 5.00 12.37 10.12
C TRP A 148 5.74 13.09 8.99
N ALA A 149 5.30 12.93 7.74
CA ALA A 149 5.87 13.62 6.59
C ALA A 149 5.68 15.16 6.66
N ALA A 150 4.48 15.60 7.07
CA ALA A 150 4.19 17.03 7.25
C ALA A 150 5.01 17.64 8.40
N SER A 151 5.15 16.92 9.52
CA SER A 151 5.98 17.34 10.65
C SER A 151 7.45 17.51 10.24
N ALA A 152 8.01 16.54 9.52
CA ALA A 152 9.38 16.61 9.00
C ALA A 152 9.58 17.81 8.06
N SER A 153 8.59 18.08 7.20
CA SER A 153 8.62 19.21 6.26
C SER A 153 8.51 20.56 6.95
N ALA A 154 7.71 20.67 8.02
CA ALA A 154 7.54 21.91 8.77
C ALA A 154 8.82 22.35 9.49
N VAL A 155 9.57 21.39 10.06
CA VAL A 155 10.86 21.68 10.72
C VAL A 155 11.89 22.20 9.72
N ALA A 156 11.91 21.66 8.49
CA ALA A 156 12.82 22.12 7.45
C ALA A 156 12.59 23.59 7.04
N MET A 157 11.35 24.08 7.15
CA MET A 157 10.95 25.42 6.70
C MET A 157 11.09 26.51 7.77
N GLN A 158 10.92 26.19 9.05
CA GLN A 158 10.88 27.19 10.14
C GLN A 158 12.22 27.43 10.83
N GLY A 159 13.25 26.63 10.51
CA GLY A 159 14.55 26.68 11.19
C GLY A 159 14.47 26.11 12.61
N ALA A 160 15.61 25.64 13.13
CA ALA A 160 15.67 25.05 14.46
C ALA A 160 15.37 26.11 15.54
N SER A 161 14.23 26.00 16.22
CA SER A 161 14.06 26.59 17.55
C SER A 161 14.73 25.70 18.60
N ASP A 162 15.01 26.23 19.79
CA ASP A 162 15.56 25.43 20.91
C ASP A 162 14.67 24.20 21.17
N GLY A 163 15.21 23.00 20.90
CA GLY A 163 14.52 21.72 21.03
C GLY A 163 13.91 21.13 19.74
N ALA A 164 14.07 21.79 18.58
CA ALA A 164 13.64 21.26 17.28
C ALA A 164 14.66 20.28 16.68
N LEU A 165 14.18 19.33 15.86
CA LEU A 165 15.03 18.39 15.11
C LEU A 165 16.04 19.17 14.26
N THR A 166 17.27 18.69 14.21
CA THR A 166 18.28 19.20 13.28
C THR A 166 17.81 18.98 11.82
N PRO A 167 18.29 19.78 10.84
CA PRO A 167 17.95 19.57 9.43
C PRO A 167 18.22 18.14 8.95
N THR A 168 19.27 17.50 9.47
CA THR A 168 19.61 16.10 9.18
C THR A 168 18.56 15.14 9.74
N GLU A 169 18.12 15.33 10.98
CA GLU A 169 17.08 14.49 11.59
C GLU A 169 15.73 14.67 10.88
N ALA A 170 15.37 15.90 10.48
CA ALA A 170 14.17 16.17 9.70
C ALA A 170 14.21 15.46 8.33
N ALA A 171 15.36 15.48 7.65
CA ALA A 171 15.54 14.74 6.39
C ALA A 171 15.41 13.22 6.58
N THR A 172 15.98 12.66 7.65
CA THR A 172 15.82 11.23 7.96
C THR A 172 14.37 10.84 8.27
N ALA A 173 13.65 11.69 9.00
CA ALA A 173 12.24 11.45 9.31
C ALA A 173 11.36 11.52 8.05
N ALA A 174 11.64 12.46 7.13
CA ALA A 174 10.96 12.55 5.84
C ALA A 174 11.21 11.30 4.97
N ALA A 175 12.46 10.83 4.90
CA ALA A 175 12.81 9.61 4.17
C ALA A 175 12.15 8.36 4.78
N GLN A 176 12.09 8.27 6.12
CA GLN A 176 11.41 7.18 6.81
C GLN A 176 9.89 7.20 6.53
N ALA A 177 9.26 8.37 6.56
CA ALA A 177 7.84 8.51 6.23
C ALA A 177 7.54 8.16 4.77
N ALA A 178 8.43 8.54 3.84
CA ALA A 178 8.34 8.16 2.43
C ALA A 178 8.39 6.64 2.23
N GLU A 179 9.32 5.96 2.89
CA GLU A 179 9.43 4.49 2.83
C GLU A 179 8.20 3.81 3.44
N MET A 180 7.72 4.29 4.59
CA MET A 180 6.50 3.79 5.23
C MET A 180 5.26 3.95 4.33
N TRP A 181 5.15 5.08 3.62
CA TRP A 181 4.09 5.30 2.65
C TRP A 181 4.17 4.30 1.49
N MET A 182 5.35 4.11 0.91
CA MET A 182 5.55 3.12 -0.15
C MET A 182 5.22 1.70 0.31
N GLN A 183 5.61 1.31 1.53
CA GLN A 183 5.27 0.00 2.10
C GLN A 183 3.75 -0.18 2.28
N LEU A 184 3.06 0.87 2.73
CA LEU A 184 1.60 0.86 2.86
C LEU A 184 0.91 0.68 1.51
N LEU A 185 1.36 1.41 0.48
CA LEU A 185 0.82 1.26 -0.87
C LEU A 185 1.07 -0.16 -1.41
N ARG A 186 2.27 -0.73 -1.19
CA ARG A 186 2.60 -2.11 -1.58
C ARG A 186 1.72 -3.13 -0.86
N ALA A 187 1.41 -2.89 0.42
CA ALA A 187 0.52 -3.77 1.18
C ALA A 187 -0.90 -3.82 0.59
N LEU A 188 -1.45 -2.67 0.17
CA LEU A 188 -2.73 -2.61 -0.53
C LEU A 188 -2.66 -3.23 -1.93
N ALA A 189 -1.60 -2.91 -2.70
CA ALA A 189 -1.39 -3.44 -4.04
C ALA A 189 -1.31 -4.99 -4.04
N ALA A 190 -0.67 -5.59 -3.04
CA ALA A 190 -0.63 -7.04 -2.87
C ALA A 190 -2.04 -7.64 -2.78
N VAL A 191 -2.97 -7.00 -2.07
CA VAL A 191 -4.38 -7.47 -1.96
C VAL A 191 -5.18 -7.20 -3.25
N VAL A 192 -4.80 -6.19 -4.04
CA VAL A 192 -5.36 -5.99 -5.39
C VAL A 192 -5.02 -7.16 -6.33
N LEU A 193 -3.92 -7.87 -6.08
CA LEU A 193 -3.52 -9.04 -6.88
C LEU A 193 -4.13 -10.35 -6.36
N GLU A 194 -4.79 -10.32 -5.20
CA GLU A 194 -5.37 -11.51 -4.56
C GLU A 194 -6.64 -12.04 -5.26
N LYS A 195 -7.01 -13.29 -4.95
CA LYS A 195 -8.12 -13.98 -5.63
C LYS A 195 -9.52 -13.50 -5.22
N ALA A 196 -9.70 -12.96 -4.01
CA ALA A 196 -11.02 -12.61 -3.47
C ALA A 196 -11.52 -11.27 -4.04
N PRO A 197 -12.68 -11.21 -4.72
CA PRO A 197 -13.09 -10.04 -5.49
C PRO A 197 -13.50 -8.83 -4.63
N ALA A 198 -14.24 -9.04 -3.54
CA ALA A 198 -14.66 -7.93 -2.67
C ALA A 198 -13.46 -7.26 -1.97
N PRO A 199 -12.53 -7.98 -1.31
CA PRO A 199 -11.31 -7.39 -0.77
C PRO A 199 -10.42 -6.74 -1.84
N ARG A 200 -10.33 -7.33 -3.03
CA ARG A 200 -9.57 -6.77 -4.16
C ARG A 200 -10.07 -5.40 -4.56
N GLN A 201 -11.39 -5.27 -4.80
CA GLN A 201 -11.99 -4.02 -5.21
C GLN A 201 -11.87 -2.96 -4.11
N HIS A 202 -12.06 -3.36 -2.84
CA HIS A 202 -11.88 -2.46 -1.70
C HIS A 202 -10.43 -1.96 -1.58
N ALA A 203 -9.44 -2.84 -1.72
CA ALA A 203 -8.03 -2.47 -1.71
C ALA A 203 -7.69 -1.47 -2.84
N LEU A 204 -8.24 -1.66 -4.03
CA LEU A 204 -8.04 -0.75 -5.17
C LEU A 204 -8.64 0.64 -4.89
N LEU A 205 -9.84 0.70 -4.30
CA LEU A 205 -10.47 1.96 -3.90
C LEU A 205 -9.65 2.70 -2.84
N LEU A 206 -9.14 1.98 -1.83
CA LEU A 206 -8.29 2.55 -0.79
C LEU A 206 -6.94 3.03 -1.34
N LEU A 207 -6.33 2.26 -2.25
CA LEU A 207 -5.11 2.65 -2.94
C LEU A 207 -5.33 3.95 -3.74
N GLN A 208 -6.45 4.05 -4.46
CA GLN A 208 -6.83 5.27 -5.16
C GLN A 208 -7.01 6.46 -4.23
N ARG A 209 -7.71 6.25 -3.10
CA ARG A 209 -7.93 7.30 -2.11
C ARG A 209 -6.60 7.84 -1.57
N LEU A 210 -5.64 6.97 -1.26
CA LEU A 210 -4.35 7.37 -0.71
C LEU A 210 -3.45 8.06 -1.73
N LEU A 211 -3.37 7.56 -2.97
CA LEU A 211 -2.54 8.15 -4.02
C LEU A 211 -3.05 9.53 -4.49
N LEU A 212 -4.37 9.74 -4.43
CA LEU A 212 -5.01 11.01 -4.79
C LEU A 212 -5.27 11.92 -3.59
N SER A 213 -4.92 11.49 -2.38
CA SER A 213 -5.10 12.30 -1.18
C SER A 213 -4.06 13.42 -1.09
N ASP A 214 -4.47 14.55 -0.51
CA ASP A 214 -3.57 15.62 -0.08
C ASP A 214 -2.84 15.29 1.23
N VAL A 215 -3.09 14.12 1.86
CA VAL A 215 -2.38 13.65 3.07
C VAL A 215 -0.85 13.62 2.88
N VAL A 216 -0.39 13.73 1.63
CA VAL A 216 1.00 13.69 1.22
C VAL A 216 1.48 15.07 0.73
N VAL A 217 1.09 16.15 1.41
CA VAL A 217 1.71 17.47 1.23
C VAL A 217 3.16 17.38 1.75
N GLY A 218 4.12 17.19 0.84
CA GLY A 218 5.55 17.17 1.18
C GLY A 218 6.39 16.11 0.45
N MET A 219 5.78 15.21 -0.34
CA MET A 219 6.57 14.25 -1.13
C MET A 219 7.07 14.88 -2.44
N HIS A 220 8.39 14.78 -2.65
CA HIS A 220 9.12 15.30 -3.81
C HIS A 220 8.73 14.56 -5.09
N GLY A 221 8.97 15.19 -6.26
CA GLY A 221 8.67 14.60 -7.58
C GLY A 221 9.25 13.20 -7.76
N ASP A 222 10.46 12.96 -7.26
CA ASP A 222 11.16 11.67 -7.37
C ASP A 222 10.40 10.51 -6.72
N LEU A 223 9.71 10.77 -5.61
CA LEU A 223 8.93 9.74 -4.92
C LEU A 223 7.66 9.37 -5.68
N TRP A 224 7.06 10.34 -6.37
CA TRP A 224 5.93 10.08 -7.27
C TRP A 224 6.37 9.33 -8.52
N LEU A 225 7.54 9.67 -9.08
CA LEU A 225 8.15 8.90 -10.17
C LEU A 225 8.38 7.45 -9.72
N LEU A 226 9.05 7.25 -8.57
CA LEU A 226 9.26 5.92 -8.01
C LEU A 226 7.95 5.17 -7.77
N CYS A 227 6.92 5.82 -7.22
CA CYS A 227 5.62 5.21 -7.00
C CYS A 227 4.96 4.75 -8.31
N LEU A 228 5.02 5.57 -9.35
CA LEU A 228 4.43 5.21 -10.65
C LEU A 228 5.20 4.05 -11.30
N GLU A 229 6.52 4.08 -11.27
CA GLU A 229 7.38 3.09 -11.93
C GLU A 229 7.51 1.77 -11.17
N SER A 230 7.56 1.82 -9.84
CA SER A 230 7.80 0.62 -9.00
C SER A 230 6.54 0.03 -8.39
N LEU A 231 5.38 0.69 -8.54
CA LEU A 231 4.12 0.21 -7.97
C LEU A 231 2.94 0.29 -8.94
N VAL A 232 2.61 1.48 -9.47
CA VAL A 232 1.36 1.64 -10.23
C VAL A 232 1.42 0.95 -11.60
N LEU A 233 2.50 1.14 -12.36
CA LEU A 233 2.70 0.46 -13.65
C LEU A 233 2.88 -1.06 -13.47
N PRO A 234 3.74 -1.55 -12.55
CA PRO A 234 3.84 -2.98 -12.26
C PRO A 234 2.52 -3.61 -11.85
N LEU A 235 1.72 -2.95 -11.00
CA LEU A 235 0.40 -3.45 -10.60
C LEU A 235 -0.52 -3.65 -11.81
N GLN A 236 -0.51 -2.73 -12.77
CA GLN A 236 -1.30 -2.89 -14.01
C GLN A 236 -0.82 -4.10 -14.81
N ASN A 237 0.50 -4.26 -14.97
CA ASN A 237 1.08 -5.35 -15.74
C ASN A 237 0.82 -6.72 -15.09
N GLU A 238 1.01 -6.82 -13.77
CA GLU A 238 0.74 -8.06 -13.04
C GLU A 238 -0.74 -8.44 -13.08
N LEU A 239 -1.66 -7.47 -12.96
CA LEU A 239 -3.08 -7.73 -13.16
C LEU A 239 -3.38 -8.24 -14.57
N MET A 240 -2.67 -7.73 -15.58
CA MET A 240 -2.81 -8.19 -16.97
C MET A 240 -2.33 -9.63 -17.14
N ASP A 241 -1.18 -9.97 -16.55
CA ASP A 241 -0.62 -11.32 -16.59
C ASP A 241 -1.54 -12.33 -15.88
N ILE A 242 -1.98 -12.00 -14.65
CA ILE A 242 -2.93 -12.82 -13.88
C ILE A 242 -4.20 -13.10 -14.68
N ALA A 243 -4.64 -12.12 -15.45
CA ALA A 243 -5.88 -12.19 -16.18
C ALA A 243 -5.72 -12.87 -17.55
N ALA A 244 -4.53 -12.83 -18.15
CA ALA A 244 -4.16 -13.67 -19.30
C ALA A 244 -4.16 -15.17 -18.92
N ASP A 245 -3.55 -15.51 -17.79
CA ASP A 245 -3.52 -16.88 -17.25
C ASP A 245 -4.93 -17.42 -16.92
N ARG A 246 -5.87 -16.53 -16.61
CA ARG A 246 -7.22 -16.87 -16.11
C ARG A 246 -8.33 -16.64 -17.13
N ALA A 247 -8.00 -16.38 -18.40
CA ALA A 247 -8.97 -16.15 -19.46
C ALA A 247 -10.01 -17.29 -19.63
N GLN A 248 -9.72 -18.49 -19.12
CA GLN A 248 -10.59 -19.67 -19.18
C GLN A 248 -11.36 -19.95 -17.88
N ALA A 249 -11.13 -19.18 -16.80
CA ALA A 249 -11.72 -19.42 -15.48
C ALA A 249 -12.97 -18.55 -15.22
N LYS A 250 -13.93 -19.09 -14.46
CA LYS A 250 -15.13 -18.38 -14.00
C LYS A 250 -14.72 -17.25 -13.03
N GLY A 251 -15.03 -15.98 -13.35
CA GLY A 251 -14.59 -14.79 -12.58
C GLY A 251 -13.94 -13.66 -13.40
N TYR A 252 -13.98 -13.75 -14.74
CA TYR A 252 -13.33 -12.80 -15.65
C TYR A 252 -13.86 -11.36 -15.55
N ALA A 253 -15.18 -11.16 -15.44
CA ALA A 253 -15.79 -9.82 -15.41
C ALA A 253 -15.35 -8.96 -14.21
N GLU A 254 -15.14 -9.57 -13.03
CA GLU A 254 -14.66 -8.86 -11.84
C GLU A 254 -13.19 -8.44 -11.98
N LEU A 255 -12.40 -9.26 -12.65
CA LEU A 255 -11.00 -8.96 -12.94
C LEU A 255 -10.88 -7.87 -14.01
N ASP A 256 -11.72 -7.88 -15.03
CA ASP A 256 -11.82 -6.80 -16.03
C ASP A 256 -12.26 -5.48 -15.41
N ALA A 257 -13.20 -5.51 -14.45
CA ALA A 257 -13.57 -4.33 -13.67
C ALA A 257 -12.39 -3.81 -12.82
N THR A 258 -11.61 -4.72 -12.23
CA THR A 258 -10.38 -4.36 -11.48
C THR A 258 -9.35 -3.72 -12.41
N LEU A 259 -9.12 -4.29 -13.60
CA LEU A 259 -8.18 -3.77 -14.60
C LEU A 259 -8.57 -2.38 -15.10
N LYS A 260 -9.87 -2.17 -15.37
CA LYS A 260 -10.41 -0.84 -15.69
C LYS A 260 -10.16 0.14 -14.55
N GLY A 261 -10.39 -0.28 -13.31
CA GLY A 261 -10.14 0.53 -12.13
C GLY A 261 -8.67 0.89 -11.95
N ALA A 262 -7.76 -0.06 -12.16
CA ALA A 262 -6.31 0.14 -12.09
C ALA A 262 -5.80 1.08 -13.20
N LEU A 263 -6.33 0.97 -14.42
CA LEU A 263 -6.01 1.91 -15.50
C LEU A 263 -6.53 3.33 -15.20
N THR A 264 -7.73 3.43 -14.65
CA THR A 264 -8.31 4.71 -14.21
C THR A 264 -7.49 5.31 -13.07
N LEU A 265 -7.00 4.49 -12.15
CA LEU A 265 -6.10 4.92 -11.08
C LEU A 265 -4.80 5.48 -11.66
N MET A 266 -4.13 4.72 -12.53
CA MET A 266 -2.86 5.11 -13.15
C MET A 266 -2.98 6.45 -13.88
N SER A 267 -3.98 6.58 -14.75
CA SER A 267 -4.21 7.82 -15.50
C SER A 267 -4.46 9.01 -14.57
N ARG A 268 -5.30 8.85 -13.52
CA ARG A 268 -5.58 9.92 -12.57
C ARG A 268 -4.36 10.33 -11.74
N VAL A 269 -3.57 9.38 -11.26
CA VAL A 269 -2.38 9.67 -10.44
C VAL A 269 -1.32 10.37 -11.29
N PHE A 270 -1.07 9.86 -12.51
CA PHE A 270 -0.16 10.50 -13.45
C PHE A 270 -0.57 11.95 -13.73
N LEU A 271 -1.84 12.18 -14.10
CA LEU A 271 -2.34 13.53 -14.41
C LEU A 271 -2.36 14.47 -13.21
N ALA A 272 -2.66 13.96 -12.01
CA ALA A 272 -2.64 14.76 -10.79
C ALA A 272 -1.23 15.28 -10.45
N ARG A 273 -0.19 14.59 -10.92
CA ARG A 273 1.22 14.89 -10.60
C ARG A 273 2.06 15.29 -11.82
N VAL A 274 1.46 15.43 -13.00
CA VAL A 274 2.20 15.64 -14.25
C VAL A 274 3.08 16.88 -14.25
N ARG A 275 2.67 17.98 -13.58
CA ARG A 275 3.54 19.18 -13.44
C ARG A 275 4.82 18.89 -12.67
N ALA A 276 4.71 18.16 -11.55
CA ALA A 276 5.86 17.80 -10.73
C ALA A 276 6.76 16.79 -11.45
N LEU A 277 6.16 15.84 -12.16
CA LEU A 277 6.88 14.83 -12.92
C LEU A 277 7.60 15.41 -14.14
N ARG A 278 7.01 16.41 -14.81
CA ARG A 278 7.57 17.03 -16.03
C ARG A 278 8.95 17.64 -15.84
N ALA A 279 9.26 18.09 -14.63
CA ALA A 279 10.56 18.67 -14.27
C ALA A 279 11.67 17.62 -14.11
N LEU A 280 11.33 16.33 -14.11
CA LEU A 280 12.27 15.23 -13.90
C LEU A 280 12.85 14.73 -15.23
N PRO A 281 14.11 14.29 -15.26
CA PRO A 281 14.76 13.79 -16.47
C PRO A 281 14.10 12.52 -17.03
N ASP A 282 13.51 11.70 -16.16
CA ASP A 282 12.86 10.42 -16.51
C ASP A 282 11.41 10.57 -16.97
N PHE A 283 10.87 11.79 -17.04
CA PHE A 283 9.47 12.03 -17.41
C PHE A 283 9.06 11.35 -18.73
N GLU A 284 9.91 11.45 -19.75
CA GLU A 284 9.63 10.87 -21.06
C GLU A 284 9.51 9.33 -20.97
N ARG A 285 10.43 8.68 -20.24
CA ARG A 285 10.40 7.23 -20.03
C ARG A 285 9.12 6.81 -19.32
N LEU A 286 8.74 7.52 -18.27
CA LEU A 286 7.50 7.27 -17.54
C LEU A 286 6.25 7.43 -18.44
N TRP A 287 6.20 8.51 -19.23
CA TRP A 287 5.06 8.77 -20.13
C TRP A 287 4.88 7.65 -21.17
N PHE A 288 5.97 7.18 -21.77
CA PHE A 288 5.88 6.04 -22.69
C PHE A 288 5.49 4.74 -21.98
N GLY A 289 5.94 4.51 -20.74
CA GLY A 289 5.47 3.39 -19.93
C GLY A 289 3.96 3.41 -19.68
N VAL A 290 3.37 4.59 -19.48
CA VAL A 290 1.90 4.78 -19.37
C VAL A 290 1.20 4.45 -20.69
N ILE A 291 1.75 4.89 -21.83
CA ILE A 291 1.20 4.58 -23.15
C ILE A 291 1.26 3.07 -23.43
N ASP A 292 2.36 2.41 -23.06
CA ASP A 292 2.54 0.97 -23.25
C ASP A 292 1.53 0.18 -22.42
N ALA A 293 1.27 0.61 -21.18
CA ALA A 293 0.24 0.01 -20.34
C ALA A 293 -1.18 0.19 -20.94
N LEU A 294 -1.46 1.35 -21.55
CA LEU A 294 -2.72 1.60 -22.27
C LEU A 294 -2.88 0.71 -23.51
N GLU A 295 -1.82 0.51 -24.30
CA GLU A 295 -1.84 -0.43 -25.41
C GLU A 295 -2.04 -1.87 -24.94
N ALA A 296 -1.33 -2.30 -23.90
CA ALA A 296 -1.45 -3.67 -23.39
C ALA A 296 -2.90 -3.98 -23.01
N VAL A 297 -3.58 -3.03 -22.35
CA VAL A 297 -5.01 -3.16 -22.03
C VAL A 297 -5.88 -3.19 -23.28
N GLY A 298 -5.65 -2.30 -24.24
CA GLY A 298 -6.41 -2.26 -25.50
C GLY A 298 -6.25 -3.52 -26.35
N ALA A 299 -5.06 -4.11 -26.36
CA ALA A 299 -4.77 -5.33 -27.11
C ALA A 299 -5.50 -6.57 -26.55
N ARG A 300 -5.83 -6.59 -25.25
CA ARG A 300 -6.37 -7.77 -24.57
C ARG A 300 -7.88 -7.93 -24.68
N LYS A 301 -8.62 -6.87 -25.03
CA LYS A 301 -10.10 -6.86 -25.10
C LYS A 301 -10.75 -7.12 -23.74
N LEU A 302 -11.22 -6.07 -23.09
CA LEU A 302 -11.89 -6.16 -21.77
C LEU A 302 -13.39 -6.23 -21.96
N TYR A 303 -14.05 -7.21 -21.33
CA TYR A 303 -15.47 -7.46 -21.51
C TYR A 303 -16.28 -7.09 -20.26
N ALA A 304 -17.33 -6.29 -20.44
CA ALA A 304 -18.31 -6.02 -19.40
C ALA A 304 -19.72 -6.26 -19.96
N GLY A 305 -20.49 -7.14 -19.34
CA GLY A 305 -21.84 -7.49 -19.85
C GLY A 305 -21.84 -8.18 -21.22
N GLY A 306 -20.70 -8.69 -21.68
CA GLY A 306 -20.55 -9.34 -23.00
C GLY A 306 -20.07 -8.41 -24.12
N GLU A 307 -19.93 -7.10 -23.87
CA GLU A 307 -19.40 -6.13 -24.81
C GLU A 307 -17.94 -5.79 -24.49
N ASP A 308 -17.10 -5.69 -25.52
CA ASP A 308 -15.72 -5.21 -25.38
C ASP A 308 -15.74 -3.68 -25.24
N PHE A 309 -15.37 -3.19 -24.06
CA PHE A 309 -15.31 -1.74 -23.81
C PHE A 309 -13.90 -1.17 -23.96
N SER A 310 -12.89 -2.00 -24.24
CA SER A 310 -11.50 -1.54 -24.34
C SER A 310 -11.24 -0.72 -25.60
N GLU A 311 -11.89 -1.05 -26.72
CA GLU A 311 -11.78 -0.35 -28.01
C GLU A 311 -12.22 1.12 -27.90
N ASP A 312 -13.20 1.43 -27.04
CA ASP A 312 -13.66 2.79 -26.79
C ASP A 312 -12.94 3.47 -25.62
N MET A 313 -12.66 2.72 -24.56
CA MET A 313 -12.09 3.29 -23.33
C MET A 313 -10.65 3.76 -23.52
N VAL A 314 -9.79 2.98 -24.20
CA VAL A 314 -8.37 3.34 -24.34
C VAL A 314 -8.19 4.65 -25.12
N PRO A 315 -8.85 4.86 -26.28
CA PRO A 315 -8.82 6.15 -26.98
C PRO A 315 -9.34 7.31 -26.12
N GLN A 316 -10.42 7.10 -25.35
CA GLN A 316 -10.97 8.15 -24.49
C GLN A 316 -10.01 8.54 -23.35
N VAL A 317 -9.38 7.57 -22.69
CA VAL A 317 -8.38 7.82 -21.65
C VAL A 317 -7.17 8.55 -22.24
N LEU A 318 -6.63 8.06 -23.37
CA LEU A 318 -5.53 8.72 -24.07
C LEU A 318 -5.87 10.16 -24.45
N LYS A 319 -7.06 10.41 -25.01
CA LYS A 319 -7.54 11.75 -25.37
C LYS A 319 -7.55 12.68 -24.16
N ASN A 320 -8.15 12.23 -23.06
CA ASN A 320 -8.22 13.01 -21.82
C ASN A 320 -6.81 13.33 -21.30
N MET A 321 -5.94 12.33 -21.24
CA MET A 321 -4.56 12.52 -20.77
C MET A 321 -3.81 13.56 -21.61
N LEU A 322 -3.89 13.45 -22.94
CA LEU A 322 -3.24 14.41 -23.84
C LEU A 322 -3.78 15.83 -23.68
N LEU A 323 -5.11 16.00 -23.59
CA LEU A 323 -5.72 17.31 -23.41
C LEU A 323 -5.26 17.96 -22.10
N VAL A 324 -5.25 17.20 -21.01
CA VAL A 324 -4.77 17.68 -19.72
C VAL A 324 -3.27 18.01 -19.79
N MET A 325 -2.45 17.13 -20.35
CA MET A 325 -1.01 17.37 -20.52
C MET A 325 -0.71 18.60 -21.38
N HIS A 326 -1.48 18.82 -22.45
CA HIS A 326 -1.38 20.01 -23.28
C HIS A 326 -1.75 21.28 -22.50
N SER A 327 -2.89 21.27 -21.80
CA SER A 327 -3.31 22.41 -20.97
C SER A 327 -2.32 22.75 -19.85
N GLN A 328 -1.59 21.75 -19.36
CA GLN A 328 -0.55 21.91 -18.34
C GLN A 328 0.84 22.12 -18.94
N GLN A 329 0.95 22.33 -20.25
CA GLN A 329 2.21 22.58 -20.97
C GLN A 329 3.27 21.47 -20.85
N ALA A 330 2.87 20.27 -20.45
CA ALA A 330 3.78 19.13 -20.26
C ALA A 330 4.30 18.55 -21.60
N LEU A 331 3.60 18.78 -22.71
CA LEU A 331 3.96 18.30 -24.04
C LEU A 331 4.73 19.33 -24.87
N LEU A 332 5.06 20.49 -24.31
CA LEU A 332 5.83 21.51 -25.02
C LEU A 332 7.25 21.01 -25.33
N PRO A 333 7.79 21.34 -26.51
CA PRO A 333 9.10 20.89 -26.95
C PRO A 333 10.21 21.47 -26.07
N GLU A 334 10.97 20.60 -25.43
CA GLU A 334 12.36 20.89 -25.06
C GLU A 334 13.23 20.46 -26.25
N SER A 335 14.21 21.28 -26.62
CA SER A 335 15.10 21.01 -27.73
C SER A 335 15.88 19.71 -27.49
N THR A 336 15.42 18.60 -28.06
CA THR A 336 16.12 17.31 -28.01
C THR A 336 17.18 17.25 -29.12
N PRO A 337 18.29 16.52 -28.93
CA PRO A 337 19.34 16.36 -29.94
C PRO A 337 18.84 15.75 -31.26
N ASP A 338 17.80 14.91 -31.20
CA ASP A 338 17.18 14.23 -32.34
C ASP A 338 16.21 15.13 -33.15
N GLY A 339 15.98 16.37 -32.71
CA GLY A 339 15.13 17.36 -33.38
C GLY A 339 13.62 17.05 -33.39
N ARG A 340 13.18 15.88 -32.90
CA ARG A 340 11.76 15.54 -32.73
C ARG A 340 11.27 15.89 -31.34
N SER A 341 10.19 16.67 -31.30
CA SER A 341 9.52 17.00 -30.04
C SER A 341 8.91 15.76 -29.36
N LEU A 342 8.76 15.80 -28.03
CA LEU A 342 8.02 14.77 -27.26
C LEU A 342 6.62 14.54 -27.84
N TRP A 343 5.98 15.61 -28.32
CA TRP A 343 4.71 15.57 -29.01
C TRP A 343 4.74 14.71 -30.28
N GLU A 344 5.72 14.89 -31.17
CA GLU A 344 5.84 14.08 -32.39
C GLU A 344 6.03 12.59 -32.09
N ARG A 345 6.87 12.26 -31.12
CA ARG A 345 7.09 10.87 -30.69
C ARG A 345 5.81 10.26 -30.10
N THR A 346 5.09 11.05 -29.29
CA THR A 346 3.79 10.65 -28.72
C THR A 346 2.75 10.40 -29.82
N MET A 347 2.62 11.31 -30.79
CA MET A 347 1.68 11.18 -31.91
C MET A 347 1.99 9.96 -32.80
N ALA A 348 3.28 9.70 -33.06
CA ALA A 348 3.69 8.52 -33.82
C ALA A 348 3.25 7.21 -33.14
N ARG A 349 3.25 7.20 -31.80
CA ARG A 349 2.82 6.03 -31.03
C ARG A 349 1.30 5.91 -30.97
N ILE A 350 0.59 7.00 -30.74
CA ILE A 350 -0.88 7.02 -30.71
C ILE A 350 -1.49 6.64 -32.07
N ALA A 351 -0.83 6.99 -33.17
CA ALA A 351 -1.25 6.56 -34.51
C ALA A 351 -1.36 5.03 -34.65
N LYS A 352 -0.60 4.26 -33.86
CA LYS A 352 -0.64 2.80 -33.85
C LYS A 352 -1.73 2.25 -32.93
N ILE A 353 -2.01 2.92 -31.80
CA ILE A 353 -2.96 2.46 -30.76
C ILE A 353 -4.39 2.87 -31.10
N ALA A 354 -4.57 4.14 -31.48
CA ALA A 354 -5.87 4.77 -31.68
C ALA A 354 -5.78 5.72 -32.90
N PRO A 355 -5.75 5.17 -34.13
CA PRO A 355 -5.61 5.97 -35.36
C PRO A 355 -6.71 7.03 -35.51
N GLN A 356 -7.92 6.76 -35.02
CA GLN A 356 -9.05 7.70 -34.96
C GLN A 356 -8.73 8.96 -34.15
N LEU A 357 -8.00 8.83 -33.05
CA LEU A 357 -7.66 9.96 -32.19
C LEU A 357 -6.67 10.91 -32.85
N ARG A 358 -5.77 10.39 -33.70
CA ARG A 358 -4.83 11.22 -34.47
C ARG A 358 -5.54 12.17 -35.41
N VAL A 359 -6.61 11.71 -36.08
CA VAL A 359 -7.39 12.54 -37.00
C VAL A 359 -8.11 13.66 -36.24
N GLU A 360 -8.69 13.34 -35.08
CA GLU A 360 -9.40 14.32 -34.24
C GLU A 360 -8.49 15.38 -33.60
N LEU A 361 -7.24 15.06 -33.28
CA LEU A 361 -6.30 16.00 -32.65
C LEU A 361 -5.51 16.85 -33.66
N GLN A 362 -5.59 16.51 -34.95
CA GLN A 362 -4.95 17.25 -36.05
C GLN A 362 -5.92 18.16 -36.82
N GLY A 363 -7.23 17.99 -36.62
CA GLY A 363 -8.27 18.93 -37.06
C GLY A 363 -8.61 19.94 -35.98
#